data_AF-A0A7Y3PBW9-F1
#
_entry.id   AF-A0A7Y3PBW9-F1
#
_cell.length_a   1.000
_cell.length_b   1.000
_cell.length_c   1.000
_cell.angle_alpha   90.00
_cell.angle_beta   90.00
_cell.angle_gamma   90.00
#
_symmetry.space_group_name_H-M   'P 1'
#
loop_
_entity.id
_entity.type
_entity.pdbx_description
1 polymer ?
#
loop_
_entity_poly.entity_id
_entity_poly.type
_entity_poly.pdbx_seq_one_letter_code
_entity_poly.pdbx_strand_id
1 'polypeptide(L)'
;MSSGRLESFSDGVMAVIITVMAFNVRPPAGEHWSQVTQRLPTLLIYMLSFTVIGIYWNNHHHLLRLTTTISSGVIWTNLSLLFCLSLVPVVTQWVGEASNSAFPAVAYGIVPLASALTYFALVRAILRANHHDKNLLRALGHDLKGMVSPVISLAGIALAPLSPYLSYACYALLSLVWIVPDRRLVREHRH
;
A
#
# COMPACT_ATOMS: atom_id res chain seq x y z
N MET A 1 -7.42 14.99 -19.01
CA MET A 1 -7.93 14.78 -17.64
C MET A 1 -7.10 15.62 -16.69
N SER A 2 -7.70 16.30 -15.71
CA SER A 2 -6.93 17.06 -14.71
C SER A 2 -6.35 16.13 -13.65
N SER A 3 -5.27 16.54 -12.97
CA SER A 3 -4.71 15.80 -11.84
C SER A 3 -5.77 15.58 -10.75
N GLY A 4 -6.52 16.64 -10.38
CA GLY A 4 -7.57 16.54 -9.38
C GLY A 4 -8.70 15.55 -9.70
N ARG A 5 -9.06 15.36 -10.98
CA ARG A 5 -10.05 14.32 -11.36
C ARG A 5 -9.50 12.91 -11.17
N LEU A 6 -8.20 12.70 -11.46
CA LEU A 6 -7.55 11.41 -11.26
C LEU A 6 -7.37 11.09 -9.77
N GLU A 7 -7.03 12.12 -8.98
CA GLU A 7 -6.95 12.08 -7.51
C GLU A 7 -8.29 11.67 -6.91
N SER A 8 -9.38 12.39 -7.19
CA SER A 8 -10.71 12.07 -6.66
C SER A 8 -11.22 10.68 -7.06
N PHE A 9 -10.91 10.22 -8.29
CA PHE A 9 -11.22 8.85 -8.70
C PHE A 9 -10.45 7.82 -7.88
N SER A 10 -9.15 8.04 -7.67
CA SER A 10 -8.27 7.14 -6.93
C SER A 10 -8.64 7.09 -5.44
N ASP A 11 -8.98 8.25 -4.85
CA ASP A 11 -9.49 8.36 -3.49
C ASP A 11 -10.78 7.54 -3.30
N GLY A 12 -11.71 7.66 -4.25
CA GLY A 12 -12.95 6.88 -4.24
C GLY A 12 -12.68 5.37 -4.25
N VAL A 13 -11.75 4.91 -5.10
CA VAL A 13 -11.38 3.50 -5.17
C VAL A 13 -10.72 3.03 -3.87
N MET A 14 -9.77 3.79 -3.31
CA MET A 14 -9.10 3.45 -2.06
C MET A 14 -10.06 3.45 -0.85
N ALA A 15 -11.03 4.37 -0.81
CA ALA A 15 -12.08 4.38 0.21
C ALA A 15 -12.98 3.13 0.13
N VAL A 16 -13.34 2.68 -1.09
CA VAL A 16 -14.08 1.43 -1.28
C VAL A 16 -13.25 0.22 -0.81
N ILE A 17 -11.95 0.18 -1.12
CA ILE A 17 -11.06 -0.89 -0.64
C ILE A 17 -11.05 -0.95 0.89
N ILE A 18 -10.88 0.20 1.57
CA ILE A 18 -10.91 0.28 3.04
C ILE A 18 -12.24 -0.21 3.60
N THR A 19 -13.36 0.23 3.02
CA THR A 19 -14.69 -0.17 3.52
C THR A 19 -14.94 -1.67 3.31
N VAL A 20 -14.58 -2.24 2.16
CA VAL A 20 -14.66 -3.69 1.92
C VAL A 20 -13.83 -4.47 2.93
N MET A 21 -12.61 -4.02 3.26
CA MET A 21 -11.83 -4.64 4.34
C MET A 21 -12.53 -4.55 5.69
N ALA A 22 -13.07 -3.38 6.03
CA ALA A 22 -13.77 -3.17 7.31
C ALA A 22 -15.02 -4.05 7.42
N PHE A 23 -15.77 -4.25 6.33
CA PHE A 23 -16.94 -5.14 6.28
C PHE A 23 -16.60 -6.61 6.57
N ASN A 24 -15.37 -7.03 6.31
CA ASN A 24 -14.91 -8.39 6.59
C ASN A 24 -14.45 -8.60 8.04
N VAL A 25 -14.31 -7.54 8.83
CA VAL A 25 -14.02 -7.65 10.27
C VAL A 25 -15.31 -7.97 11.02
N ARG A 26 -15.48 -9.23 11.40
CA ARG A 26 -16.67 -9.72 12.12
C ARG A 26 -16.48 -9.65 13.64
N PRO A 27 -17.53 -9.31 14.42
CA PRO A 27 -17.48 -9.40 15.87
C PRO A 27 -17.27 -10.86 16.33
N PRO A 28 -16.75 -11.09 17.55
CA PRO A 28 -16.70 -12.42 18.14
C PRO A 28 -18.12 -13.00 18.27
N ALA A 29 -18.24 -14.32 18.15
CA ALA A 29 -19.54 -15.01 18.08
C ALA A 29 -20.20 -15.24 19.46
N GLY A 30 -19.61 -14.77 20.55
CA GLY A 30 -20.19 -14.88 21.89
C GLY A 30 -19.55 -13.93 22.88
N GLU A 31 -19.81 -14.16 24.17
CA GLU A 31 -19.63 -13.18 25.23
C GLU A 31 -18.33 -13.37 26.04
N HIS A 32 -17.49 -14.35 25.68
CA HIS A 32 -16.28 -14.68 26.45
C HIS A 32 -15.01 -14.07 25.86
N TRP A 33 -14.09 -13.66 26.74
CA TRP A 33 -12.77 -13.14 26.38
C TRP A 33 -11.97 -14.07 25.46
N SER A 34 -12.13 -15.39 25.60
CA SER A 34 -11.47 -16.38 24.75
C SER A 34 -11.86 -16.28 23.27
N GLN A 35 -13.07 -15.79 22.96
CA GLN A 35 -13.53 -15.63 21.59
C GLN A 35 -13.00 -14.32 20.97
N VAL A 36 -12.73 -13.32 21.80
CA VAL A 36 -12.03 -12.09 21.37
C VAL A 36 -10.59 -12.42 20.99
N THR A 37 -9.87 -13.19 21.81
CA THR A 37 -8.47 -13.56 21.53
C THR A 37 -8.34 -14.43 20.28
N GLN A 38 -9.32 -15.29 19.99
CA GLN A 38 -9.37 -16.06 18.73
C GLN A 38 -9.49 -15.18 17.48
N ARG A 39 -10.12 -14.00 17.59
CA ARG A 39 -10.27 -13.04 16.47
C ARG A 39 -9.11 -12.06 16.34
N LEU A 40 -8.22 -12.01 17.33
CA LEU A 40 -7.10 -11.07 17.36
C LEU A 40 -6.21 -11.15 16.11
N PRO A 41 -5.84 -12.34 15.56
CA PRO A 41 -5.04 -12.41 14.33
C PRO A 41 -5.72 -11.73 13.13
N THR A 42 -7.04 -11.93 12.97
CA THR A 42 -7.83 -11.31 11.90
C THR A 42 -7.87 -9.79 12.05
N LEU A 43 -8.01 -9.29 13.29
CA LEU A 43 -7.98 -7.86 13.57
C LEU A 43 -6.59 -7.25 13.29
N LEU A 44 -5.51 -7.93 13.70
CA LEU A 44 -4.14 -7.47 13.49
C LEU A 44 -3.79 -7.39 12.00
N ILE A 45 -4.16 -8.41 11.21
CA ILE A 45 -3.91 -8.36 9.76
C ILE A 45 -4.76 -7.29 9.08
N TYR A 46 -6.00 -7.07 9.54
CA TYR A 46 -6.81 -5.94 9.08
C TYR A 46 -6.12 -4.60 9.37
N MET A 47 -5.64 -4.37 10.60
CA MET A 47 -4.94 -3.13 10.98
C MET A 47 -3.68 -2.91 10.12
N LEU A 48 -2.91 -3.97 9.88
CA LEU A 48 -1.75 -3.92 8.99
C LEU A 48 -2.16 -3.51 7.57
N SER A 49 -3.21 -4.12 7.04
CA SER A 49 -3.69 -3.89 5.67
C SER A 49 -4.30 -2.50 5.49
N PHE A 50 -5.05 -2.02 6.50
CA PHE A 50 -5.52 -0.64 6.57
C PHE A 50 -4.34 0.34 6.52
N THR A 51 -3.29 0.06 7.30
CA THR A 51 -2.07 0.88 7.32
C THR A 51 -1.39 0.89 5.95
N VAL A 52 -1.29 -0.26 5.28
CA VAL A 52 -0.75 -0.35 3.91
C VAL A 52 -1.53 0.52 2.94
N ILE A 53 -2.87 0.44 2.92
CA ILE A 53 -3.67 1.29 2.03
C ILE A 53 -3.50 2.78 2.39
N GLY A 54 -3.49 3.12 3.67
CA GLY A 54 -3.29 4.50 4.13
C GLY A 54 -1.94 5.09 3.71
N ILE A 55 -0.87 4.28 3.75
CA ILE A 55 0.46 4.68 3.24
C ILE A 55 0.40 4.98 1.75
N TYR A 56 -0.20 4.09 0.95
CA TYR A 56 -0.33 4.29 -0.49
C TYR A 56 -1.17 5.52 -0.82
N TRP A 57 -2.30 5.69 -0.13
CA TRP A 57 -3.16 6.86 -0.27
C TRP A 57 -2.39 8.14 0.04
N ASN A 58 -1.69 8.23 1.18
CA ASN A 58 -0.94 9.41 1.56
C ASN A 58 0.15 9.74 0.52
N ASN A 59 0.93 8.75 0.09
CA ASN A 59 1.98 8.94 -0.92
C ASN A 59 1.42 9.30 -2.30
N HIS A 60 0.27 8.74 -2.67
CA HIS A 60 -0.41 9.00 -3.94
C HIS A 60 -1.01 10.42 -3.96
N HIS A 61 -1.67 10.82 -2.89
CA HIS A 61 -2.23 12.16 -2.67
C HIS A 61 -1.16 13.24 -2.86
N HIS A 62 -0.03 13.10 -2.17
CA HIS A 62 1.09 14.03 -2.32
C HIS A 62 1.68 14.02 -3.73
N LEU A 63 1.81 12.85 -4.36
CA LEU A 63 2.35 12.73 -5.71
C LEU A 63 1.48 13.44 -6.76
N LEU A 64 0.16 13.26 -6.70
CA LEU A 64 -0.76 13.88 -7.66
C LEU A 64 -0.90 15.39 -7.46
N ARG A 65 -0.79 15.89 -6.23
CA ARG A 65 -0.74 17.35 -5.97
C ARG A 65 0.43 18.05 -6.63
N LEU A 66 1.57 17.35 -6.78
CA LEU A 66 2.75 17.86 -7.46
C LEU A 66 2.70 17.67 -8.99
N THR A 67 1.66 17.01 -9.50
CA THR A 67 1.55 16.65 -10.92
C THR A 67 0.73 17.69 -11.67
N THR A 68 1.33 18.33 -12.68
CA THR A 68 0.63 19.33 -13.52
C THR A 68 0.04 18.72 -14.79
N THR A 69 0.74 17.78 -15.42
CA THR A 69 0.35 17.14 -16.69
C THR A 69 0.04 15.66 -16.51
N ILE A 70 -1.14 15.25 -16.98
CA ILE A 70 -1.59 13.85 -16.98
C ILE A 70 -1.58 13.31 -18.42
N SER A 71 -0.65 12.40 -18.71
CA SER A 71 -0.58 11.67 -19.98
C SER A 71 -1.34 10.34 -19.91
N SER A 72 -1.62 9.71 -21.05
CA SER A 72 -2.23 8.37 -21.09
C SER A 72 -1.42 7.32 -20.32
N GLY A 73 -0.09 7.44 -20.33
CA GLY A 73 0.79 6.56 -19.55
C GLY A 73 0.53 6.67 -18.05
N VAL A 74 0.36 7.89 -17.53
CA VAL A 74 0.03 8.14 -16.12
C VAL A 74 -1.28 7.46 -15.74
N ILE A 75 -2.30 7.56 -16.60
CA ILE A 75 -3.63 6.96 -16.37
C ILE A 75 -3.52 5.44 -16.25
N TRP A 76 -2.85 4.78 -17.20
CA TRP A 76 -2.71 3.32 -17.17
C TRP A 76 -1.91 2.84 -15.97
N THR A 77 -0.80 3.50 -15.64
CA THR A 77 -0.02 3.13 -14.44
C THR A 77 -0.79 3.37 -13.15
N ASN A 78 -1.64 4.41 -13.10
CA ASN A 78 -2.51 4.66 -11.96
C ASN A 78 -3.56 3.56 -11.81
N LEU A 79 -4.19 3.14 -12.90
CA LEU A 79 -5.14 2.03 -12.89
C LEU A 79 -4.47 0.71 -12.48
N SER A 80 -3.24 0.45 -12.93
CA SER A 80 -2.48 -0.73 -12.49
C SER A 80 -2.21 -0.71 -10.98
N LEU A 81 -1.85 0.44 -10.42
CA LEU A 81 -1.71 0.60 -8.97
C LEU A 81 -3.02 0.31 -8.24
N LEU A 82 -4.11 0.95 -8.67
CA LEU A 82 -5.43 0.75 -8.06
C LEU A 82 -5.91 -0.70 -8.15
N PHE A 83 -5.62 -1.37 -9.26
CA PHE A 83 -5.88 -2.80 -9.42
C PHE A 83 -5.10 -3.62 -8.39
N CYS A 84 -3.80 -3.40 -8.22
CA CYS A 84 -3.01 -4.11 -7.21
C CYS A 84 -3.54 -3.86 -5.80
N LEU A 85 -3.87 -2.61 -5.44
CA LEU A 85 -4.45 -2.26 -4.14
C LEU A 85 -5.83 -2.91 -3.93
N SER A 86 -6.62 -3.09 -5.01
CA SER A 86 -7.94 -3.74 -4.92
C SER A 86 -7.87 -5.22 -4.54
N LEU A 87 -6.70 -5.86 -4.62
CA LEU A 87 -6.49 -7.24 -4.19
C LEU A 87 -6.18 -7.37 -2.69
N VAL A 88 -5.85 -6.26 -2.01
CA VAL A 88 -5.53 -6.25 -0.57
C VAL A 88 -6.63 -6.86 0.29
N PRO A 89 -7.95 -6.57 0.09
CA PRO A 89 -9.00 -7.20 0.88
C PRO A 89 -9.01 -8.73 0.79
N VAL A 90 -8.76 -9.27 -0.41
CA VAL A 90 -8.74 -10.73 -0.64
C VAL A 90 -7.62 -11.38 0.14
N VAL A 91 -6.39 -10.88 0.02
CA VAL A 91 -5.24 -11.46 0.74
C VAL A 91 -5.33 -11.21 2.25
N THR A 92 -5.95 -10.11 2.69
CA THR A 92 -6.21 -9.82 4.12
C THR A 92 -7.16 -10.85 4.72
N GLN A 93 -8.28 -11.10 4.03
CA GLN A 93 -9.25 -12.11 4.48
C GLN A 93 -8.62 -13.50 4.49
N TRP A 94 -7.86 -13.85 3.44
CA TRP A 94 -7.22 -15.16 3.35
C TRP A 94 -6.22 -15.42 4.48
N VAL A 95 -5.40 -14.42 4.82
CA VAL A 95 -4.54 -14.49 6.01
C VAL A 95 -5.37 -14.54 7.29
N GLY A 96 -6.48 -13.81 7.37
CA GLY A 96 -7.39 -13.87 8.52
C GLY A 96 -7.97 -15.25 8.80
N GLU A 97 -8.22 -16.05 7.75
CA GLU A 97 -8.77 -17.41 7.84
C GLU A 97 -7.68 -18.48 8.01
N ALA A 98 -6.48 -18.27 7.46
CA ALA A 98 -5.40 -19.24 7.42
C ALA A 98 -4.05 -18.63 7.81
N SER A 99 -4.01 -17.86 8.91
CA SER A 99 -2.82 -17.10 9.35
C SER A 99 -1.56 -17.93 9.55
N ASN A 100 -1.71 -19.21 9.89
CA ASN A 100 -0.60 -20.14 10.12
C ASN A 100 -0.09 -20.83 8.85
N SER A 101 -0.66 -20.52 7.69
CA SER A 101 -0.26 -21.11 6.41
C SER A 101 0.72 -20.20 5.67
N ALA A 102 1.74 -20.81 5.05
CA ALA A 102 2.74 -20.09 4.27
C ALA A 102 2.13 -19.45 3.02
N PHE A 103 1.16 -20.10 2.37
CA PHE A 103 0.65 -19.66 1.07
C PHE A 103 -0.11 -18.32 1.15
N PRO A 104 -1.05 -18.10 2.11
CA PRO A 104 -1.63 -16.78 2.36
C PRO A 104 -0.57 -15.71 2.68
N ALA A 105 0.46 -16.05 3.46
CA ALA A 105 1.52 -15.11 3.82
C ALA A 105 2.37 -14.68 2.61
N VAL A 106 2.64 -15.60 1.67
CA VAL A 106 3.29 -15.30 0.39
C VAL A 106 2.39 -14.41 -0.47
N ALA A 107 1.11 -14.77 -0.64
CA ALA A 107 0.16 -13.99 -1.42
C ALA A 107 0.02 -12.56 -0.86
N TYR A 108 -0.03 -12.44 0.47
CA TYR A 108 -0.06 -11.15 1.16
C TYR A 108 1.17 -10.30 0.90
N GLY A 109 2.37 -10.88 0.73
CA GLY A 109 3.58 -10.13 0.36
C GLY A 109 3.63 -9.72 -1.11
N ILE A 110 3.11 -10.54 -2.00
CA ILE A 110 3.11 -10.29 -3.45
C ILE A 110 2.28 -9.05 -3.80
N VAL A 111 1.13 -8.86 -3.16
CA VAL A 111 0.22 -7.74 -3.49
C VAL A 111 0.85 -6.35 -3.20
N PRO A 112 1.40 -6.07 -2.01
CA PRO A 112 2.15 -4.84 -1.75
C PRO A 112 3.41 -4.69 -2.60
N LEU A 113 4.10 -5.79 -2.94
CA LEU A 113 5.25 -5.75 -3.84
C LEU A 113 4.83 -5.30 -5.25
N ALA A 114 3.76 -5.89 -5.80
CA ALA A 114 3.20 -5.48 -7.10
C ALA A 114 2.69 -4.02 -7.06
N SER A 115 2.08 -3.62 -5.94
CA SER A 115 1.67 -2.22 -5.70
C SER A 115 2.86 -1.27 -5.69
N ALA A 116 4.01 -1.67 -5.13
CA ALA A 116 5.22 -0.86 -5.12
C ALA A 116 5.81 -0.71 -6.52
N LEU A 117 5.84 -1.80 -7.31
CA LEU A 117 6.32 -1.77 -8.69
C LEU A 117 5.43 -0.89 -9.59
N THR A 118 4.11 -0.96 -9.43
CA THR A 118 3.16 -0.13 -10.18
C THR A 118 3.20 1.33 -9.72
N TYR A 119 3.37 1.60 -8.43
CA TYR A 119 3.61 2.96 -7.92
C TYR A 119 4.90 3.56 -8.50
N PHE A 120 5.99 2.78 -8.56
CA PHE A 120 7.22 3.21 -9.19
C PHE A 120 7.05 3.51 -10.70
N ALA A 121 6.28 2.68 -11.40
CA ALA A 121 5.92 2.93 -12.79
C ALA A 121 5.10 4.21 -12.95
N LEU A 122 4.17 4.48 -12.03
CA LEU A 122 3.38 5.71 -11.98
C LEU A 122 4.25 6.95 -11.79
N VAL A 123 5.17 6.91 -10.81
CA VAL A 123 6.15 7.99 -10.60
C VAL A 123 6.96 8.26 -11.87
N ARG A 124 7.47 7.21 -12.53
CA ARG A 124 8.21 7.35 -13.80
C ARG A 124 7.35 7.92 -14.93
N ALA A 125 6.08 7.51 -15.03
CA ALA A 125 5.17 8.05 -16.03
C ALA A 125 4.89 9.54 -15.81
N ILE A 126 4.73 9.96 -14.55
CA ILE A 126 4.55 11.36 -14.15
C ILE A 126 5.81 12.17 -14.47
N LEU A 127 6.99 11.68 -14.10
CA LEU A 127 8.26 12.36 -14.40
C LEU A 127 8.48 12.54 -15.90
N ARG A 128 8.11 11.55 -16.74
CA ARG A 128 8.17 11.67 -18.20
C ARG A 128 7.17 12.70 -18.74
N ALA A 129 5.94 12.70 -18.23
CA ALA A 129 4.91 13.66 -18.64
C ALA A 129 5.25 15.11 -18.22
N ASN A 130 6.01 15.28 -17.14
CA ASN A 130 6.34 16.57 -16.52
C ASN A 130 7.85 16.87 -16.57
N HIS A 131 8.56 16.38 -17.59
CA HIS A 131 10.02 16.47 -17.69
C HIS A 131 10.58 17.91 -17.72
N HIS A 132 9.74 18.90 -18.03
CA HIS A 132 10.10 20.32 -17.97
C HIS A 132 10.12 20.88 -16.54
N ASP A 133 9.49 20.21 -15.58
CA ASP A 133 9.41 20.64 -14.18
C ASP A 133 10.62 20.15 -13.37
N LYS A 134 11.61 21.04 -13.23
CA LYS A 134 12.84 20.76 -12.49
C LYS A 134 12.62 20.63 -10.98
N ASN A 135 11.55 21.21 -10.43
CA ASN A 135 11.25 21.12 -9.00
C ASN A 135 10.72 19.72 -8.67
N LEU A 136 9.79 19.21 -9.49
CA LEU A 136 9.28 17.86 -9.39
C LEU A 136 10.40 16.80 -9.46
N LEU A 137 11.35 16.96 -10.41
CA LEU A 137 12.50 16.07 -10.56
C LEU A 137 13.41 16.07 -9.32
N ARG A 138 13.59 17.22 -8.66
CA ARG A 138 14.39 17.32 -7.43
C ARG A 138 13.66 16.71 -6.22
N ALA A 139 12.35 16.96 -6.10
CA ALA A 139 11.53 16.42 -5.02
C ALA A 139 11.53 14.87 -5.02
N LEU A 140 11.46 14.27 -6.21
CA LEU A 140 11.38 12.81 -6.40
C LEU A 140 12.73 12.12 -6.69
N GLY A 141 13.84 12.86 -6.70
CA GLY A 141 15.11 12.42 -7.33
C GLY A 141 15.97 11.41 -6.57
N HIS A 142 15.70 11.14 -5.30
CA HIS A 142 16.34 10.02 -4.58
C HIS A 142 15.19 9.22 -3.96
N ASP A 143 15.29 7.91 -3.74
CA ASP A 143 14.20 7.15 -3.10
C ASP A 143 14.76 5.93 -2.37
N LEU A 144 15.48 6.20 -1.29
CA LEU A 144 16.07 5.15 -0.45
C LEU A 144 14.98 4.24 0.14
N LYS A 145 13.82 4.79 0.51
CA LYS A 145 12.71 4.00 1.06
C LYS A 145 12.13 3.07 -0.01
N GLY A 146 11.89 3.57 -1.22
CA GLY A 146 11.42 2.78 -2.35
C GLY A 146 12.40 1.71 -2.84
N MET A 147 13.71 1.90 -2.63
CA MET A 147 14.71 0.86 -2.92
C MET A 147 14.79 -0.23 -1.84
N VAL A 148 14.65 0.13 -0.57
CA VAL A 148 14.73 -0.82 0.55
C VAL A 148 13.43 -1.66 0.67
N SER A 149 12.30 -1.10 0.26
CA SER A 149 10.98 -1.74 0.42
C SER A 149 10.83 -3.07 -0.32
N PRO A 150 11.21 -3.20 -1.60
CA PRO A 150 11.20 -4.49 -2.29
C PRO A 150 12.07 -5.54 -1.61
N VAL A 151 13.21 -5.14 -1.03
CA VAL A 151 14.10 -6.08 -0.33
C VAL A 151 13.41 -6.64 0.92
N ILE A 152 12.78 -5.78 1.73
CA ILE A 152 12.03 -6.22 2.91
C ILE A 152 10.82 -7.08 2.51
N SER A 153 10.10 -6.71 1.45
CA SER A 153 8.98 -7.50 0.94
C SER A 153 9.42 -8.88 0.45
N LEU A 154 10.51 -8.96 -0.32
CA LEU A 154 11.07 -10.23 -0.81
C LEU A 154 11.58 -11.10 0.34
N ALA A 155 12.22 -10.50 1.34
CA ALA A 155 12.62 -11.22 2.56
C ALA A 155 11.38 -11.79 3.28
N GLY A 156 10.31 -11.01 3.44
CA GLY A 156 9.05 -11.48 4.02
C GLY A 156 8.45 -12.66 3.25
N ILE A 157 8.43 -12.59 1.91
CA ILE A 157 7.95 -13.68 1.06
C ILE A 157 8.83 -14.93 1.22
N ALA A 158 10.16 -14.77 1.21
CA ALA A 158 11.10 -15.88 1.34
C ALA A 158 11.05 -16.56 2.71
N LEU A 159 10.69 -15.82 3.76
CA LEU A 159 10.55 -16.33 5.13
C LEU A 159 9.21 -17.05 5.38
N ALA A 160 8.21 -16.90 4.50
CA ALA A 160 6.88 -17.48 4.70
C ALA A 160 6.85 -19.01 4.86
N PRO A 161 7.66 -19.80 4.10
CA PRO A 161 7.74 -21.24 4.30
C PRO A 161 8.39 -21.65 5.64
N LEU A 162 9.24 -20.81 6.21
CA LEU A 162 9.89 -21.05 7.51
C LEU A 162 8.93 -20.74 8.65
N SER A 163 8.29 -19.57 8.60
CA SER A 163 7.27 -19.15 9.55
C SER A 163 6.45 -17.98 8.98
N PRO A 164 5.13 -18.14 8.78
CA PRO A 164 4.26 -17.05 8.35
C PRO A 164 4.33 -15.82 9.26
N TYR A 165 4.55 -16.02 10.57
CA TYR A 165 4.68 -14.94 11.53
C TYR A 165 5.92 -14.07 11.31
N LEU A 166 7.05 -14.67 10.86
CA LEU A 166 8.23 -13.90 10.48
C LEU A 166 7.94 -13.01 9.26
N SER A 167 7.17 -13.51 8.29
CA SER A 167 6.71 -12.71 7.15
C SER A 167 5.84 -11.54 7.58
N TYR A 168 4.85 -11.79 8.45
CA TYR A 168 3.99 -10.71 8.95
C TYR A 168 4.79 -9.68 9.77
N ALA A 169 5.80 -10.11 10.53
CA ALA A 169 6.71 -9.20 11.21
C ALA A 169 7.50 -8.33 10.22
N CYS A 170 8.01 -8.89 9.12
CA CYS A 170 8.65 -8.11 8.05
C CYS A 170 7.68 -7.09 7.42
N TYR A 171 6.43 -7.49 7.15
CA TYR A 171 5.44 -6.59 6.55
C TYR A 171 4.99 -5.48 7.53
N ALA A 172 4.88 -5.80 8.82
CA ALA A 172 4.62 -4.82 9.87
C ALA A 172 5.78 -3.82 10.01
N LEU A 173 7.02 -4.30 10.04
CA LEU A 173 8.22 -3.45 10.03
C LEU A 173 8.25 -2.54 8.81
N LEU A 174 7.96 -3.07 7.61
CA LEU A 174 7.87 -2.28 6.39
C LEU A 174 6.82 -1.17 6.52
N SER A 175 5.65 -1.48 7.07
CA SER A 175 4.59 -0.49 7.28
C SER A 175 5.00 0.59 8.28
N LEU A 176 5.68 0.23 9.37
CA LEU A 176 6.21 1.20 10.34
C LEU A 176 7.25 2.14 9.73
N VAL A 177 8.11 1.65 8.83
CA VAL A 177 9.09 2.47 8.10
C VAL A 177 8.41 3.54 7.22
N TRP A 178 7.24 3.22 6.69
CA TRP A 178 6.47 4.09 5.80
C TRP A 178 5.41 4.95 6.49
N ILE A 179 4.98 4.61 7.71
CA ILE A 179 4.07 5.45 8.51
C ILE A 179 4.62 6.86 8.65
N VAL A 180 5.93 7.00 8.83
CA VAL A 180 6.58 8.31 8.78
C VAL A 180 6.63 8.74 7.31
N PRO A 181 5.86 9.76 6.90
CA PRO A 181 5.76 10.16 5.50
C PRO A 181 7.14 10.45 4.94
N ASP A 182 7.36 10.11 3.67
CA ASP A 182 8.63 10.44 3.06
C ASP A 182 8.84 11.96 3.11
N ARG A 183 9.93 12.38 3.77
CA ARG A 183 10.27 13.79 4.00
C ARG A 183 10.42 14.57 2.71
N ARG A 184 10.58 13.87 1.58
CA ARG A 184 10.56 14.41 0.21
C ARG A 184 9.26 15.11 -0.14
N LEU A 185 8.13 14.50 0.21
CA LEU A 185 6.79 14.96 -0.19
C LEU A 185 6.21 16.02 0.76
N VAL A 186 6.73 16.09 1.99
CA VAL A 186 6.26 17.02 3.04
C VAL A 186 6.96 18.38 2.99
N ARG A 187 8.17 18.47 2.41
CA ARG A 187 9.02 19.68 2.51
C ARG A 187 8.53 20.90 1.70
N GLU A 188 7.60 20.76 0.77
CA GLU A 188 7.14 21.88 -0.08
C GLU A 188 5.94 22.67 0.48
N HIS A 189 5.33 22.27 1.59
CA HIS A 189 4.24 23.05 2.23
C HIS A 189 4.73 24.16 3.19
N ARG A 190 6.00 24.57 3.12
CA ARG A 190 6.59 25.59 4.00
C ARG A 190 6.92 26.93 3.34
N HIS A 191 6.39 27.21 2.15
CA HIS A 191 6.53 28.51 1.51
C HIS A 191 5.17 29.09 1.12
#